data_AF-A0A4V2Z3S4-F1
#
_entry.id   AF-A0A4V2Z3S4-F1
#
_cell.length_a   1.000
_cell.length_b   1.000
_cell.length_c   1.000
_cell.angle_alpha   90.00
_cell.angle_beta   90.00
_cell.angle_gamma   90.00
#
_symmetry.space_group_name_H-M   'P 1'
#
loop_
_entity.id
_entity.type
_entity.pdbx_description
1 polymer ?
#
loop_
_entity_poly.entity_id
_entity_poly.type
_entity_poly.pdbx_seq_one_letter_code
_entity_poly.pdbx_strand_id
1 'polypeptide(L)'
;MGVVKPKKHPPHTDMTAMTDVAFLLLTFFIMTATFKTNDAEITTPTSISQIKVPDDELMIISIDKDGKVYFGVDAKPTRAAMLDNIAQTKGITFTEVEKAKFALQTSFGFPINQLKPWLSLPKEQMSAVKQPGVKVDSTGTSELADWVYAARKANPQLRIALKGDNVAKFPVFKDVLANLQSQNINKFSLITGSEDAPAGFKD
;
A
#
# COMPACT_ATOMS: atom_id res chain seq x y z
N MET A 1 55.98 65.17 -46.42
CA MET A 1 56.03 63.79 -45.88
C MET A 1 54.65 63.48 -45.29
N GLY A 2 53.85 62.61 -45.94
CA GLY A 2 52.48 62.33 -45.50
C GLY A 2 52.43 61.32 -44.36
N VAL A 3 51.78 61.67 -43.25
CA VAL A 3 51.60 60.77 -42.11
C VAL A 3 50.54 59.72 -42.46
N VAL A 4 50.95 58.47 -42.65
CA VAL A 4 50.04 57.35 -42.88
C VAL A 4 49.36 57.01 -41.56
N LYS A 5 48.05 57.21 -41.48
CA LYS A 5 47.24 56.82 -40.32
C LYS A 5 47.14 55.28 -40.28
N PRO A 6 47.61 54.60 -39.22
CA PRO A 6 47.46 53.15 -39.13
C PRO A 6 45.98 52.76 -39.04
N LYS A 7 45.56 51.78 -39.84
CA LYS A 7 44.21 51.20 -39.76
C LYS A 7 44.04 50.52 -38.40
N LYS A 8 43.10 51.00 -37.59
CA LYS A 8 42.71 50.34 -36.33
C LYS A 8 41.81 49.15 -36.67
N HIS A 9 42.24 47.95 -36.30
CA HIS A 9 41.36 46.77 -36.34
C HIS A 9 40.32 46.88 -35.22
N PRO A 10 39.06 46.47 -35.46
CA PRO A 10 38.04 46.48 -34.42
C PRO A 10 38.48 45.56 -33.27
N PRO A 11 38.21 45.93 -32.00
CA PRO A 11 38.56 45.08 -30.87
C PRO A 11 37.84 43.74 -30.99
N HIS A 12 38.62 42.65 -31.05
CA HIS A 12 38.09 41.30 -31.06
C HIS A 12 37.45 41.02 -29.70
N THR A 13 36.12 40.90 -29.66
CA THR A 13 35.39 40.60 -28.43
C THR A 13 35.49 39.10 -28.19
N ASP A 14 36.28 38.71 -27.19
CA ASP A 14 36.45 37.32 -26.81
C ASP A 14 35.13 36.80 -26.19
N MET A 15 34.44 35.92 -26.94
CA MET A 15 33.17 35.33 -26.49
C MET A 15 33.35 34.18 -25.50
N THR A 16 34.59 33.74 -25.24
CA THR A 16 34.88 32.61 -24.36
C THR A 16 34.42 32.90 -22.94
N ALA A 17 34.66 34.12 -22.44
CA ALA A 17 34.24 34.53 -21.11
C ALA A 17 32.71 34.59 -20.96
N MET A 18 31.98 35.04 -22.00
CA MET A 18 30.52 35.12 -21.95
C MET A 18 29.86 33.74 -22.09
N THR A 19 30.48 32.84 -22.85
CA THR A 19 29.96 31.48 -23.07
C THR A 19 30.12 30.61 -21.83
N ASP A 20 31.23 30.75 -21.10
CA ASP A 20 31.47 30.00 -19.86
C ASP A 20 30.46 30.39 -18.75
N VAL A 21 30.20 31.70 -18.59
CA VAL A 21 29.17 32.19 -17.65
C VAL A 21 27.79 31.67 -18.00
N ALA A 22 27.43 31.60 -19.28
CA ALA A 22 26.15 31.06 -19.71
C ALA A 22 26.02 29.55 -19.40
N PHE A 23 27.10 28.78 -19.54
CA PHE A 23 27.10 27.35 -19.25
C PHE A 23 27.02 27.07 -17.74
N LEU A 24 27.67 27.87 -16.91
CA LEU A 24 27.54 27.79 -15.45
C LEU A 24 26.11 28.08 -14.97
N LEU A 25 25.44 29.07 -15.56
CA LEU A 25 24.04 29.35 -15.22
C LEU A 25 23.10 28.24 -15.66
N LEU A 26 23.29 27.68 -16.86
CA LEU A 26 22.45 26.58 -17.36
C LEU A 26 22.61 25.33 -16.50
N THR A 27 23.85 24.97 -16.12
CA THR A 27 24.10 23.81 -15.24
C THR A 27 23.55 24.04 -13.83
N PHE A 28 23.66 25.26 -13.28
CA PHE A 28 23.05 25.63 -12.01
C PHE A 28 21.51 25.54 -12.05
N PHE A 29 20.88 26.07 -13.10
CA PHE A 29 19.42 25.98 -13.27
C PHE A 29 18.94 24.54 -13.45
N ILE A 30 19.70 23.70 -14.17
CA ILE A 30 19.36 22.28 -14.31
C ILE A 30 19.51 21.54 -12.97
N MET A 31 20.55 21.81 -12.18
CA MET A 31 20.73 21.18 -10.86
C MET A 31 19.70 21.62 -9.82
N THR A 32 19.27 22.90 -9.87
CA THR A 32 18.31 23.46 -8.92
C THR A 32 16.86 23.28 -9.37
N ALA A 33 16.62 22.86 -10.62
CA ALA A 33 15.29 22.50 -11.12
C ALA A 33 14.79 21.23 -10.43
N THR A 34 14.15 21.40 -9.28
CA THR A 34 13.35 20.35 -8.65
C THR A 34 12.07 20.17 -9.46
N PHE A 35 11.70 18.94 -9.80
CA PHE A 35 10.38 18.66 -10.39
C PHE A 35 9.29 19.18 -9.46
N LYS A 36 8.52 20.18 -9.91
CA LYS A 36 7.26 20.52 -9.26
C LYS A 36 6.31 19.34 -9.50
N THR A 37 6.11 18.52 -8.49
CA THR A 37 4.98 17.60 -8.45
C THR A 37 3.74 18.48 -8.51
N ASN A 38 2.97 18.40 -9.60
CA ASN A 38 1.60 18.89 -9.59
C ASN A 38 0.86 17.95 -8.64
N ASP A 39 0.85 18.29 -7.35
CA ASP A 39 -0.21 17.83 -6.47
C ASP A 39 -1.46 18.47 -7.03
N ALA A 40 -2.28 17.66 -7.71
CA ALA A 40 -3.60 18.07 -8.12
C ALA A 40 -4.27 18.71 -6.88
N GLU A 41 -4.80 19.93 -7.01
CA GLU A 41 -5.59 20.53 -5.95
C GLU A 41 -6.80 19.63 -5.70
N ILE A 42 -6.68 18.74 -4.71
CA ILE A 42 -7.77 17.90 -4.24
C ILE A 42 -8.75 18.83 -3.55
N THR A 43 -9.76 19.24 -4.30
CA THR A 43 -10.98 19.83 -3.75
C THR A 43 -11.53 18.88 -2.66
N THR A 44 -11.46 19.33 -1.41
CA THR A 44 -12.19 18.69 -0.32
C THR A 44 -13.53 19.39 -0.20
N PRO A 45 -14.63 18.63 -0.26
CA PRO A 45 -15.45 18.62 0.93
C PRO A 45 -16.03 17.23 1.21
N THR A 46 -15.83 16.75 2.43
CA THR A 46 -16.91 16.48 3.40
C THR A 46 -16.30 15.72 4.57
N SER A 47 -16.62 16.19 5.78
CA SER A 47 -16.26 15.53 7.03
C SER A 47 -17.01 14.21 7.12
N ILE A 48 -16.38 13.12 6.70
CA ILE A 48 -16.63 11.86 7.40
C ILE A 48 -15.74 11.89 8.62
N SER A 49 -16.32 11.76 9.80
CA SER A 49 -15.60 11.53 11.04
C SER A 49 -14.78 10.25 10.89
N GLN A 50 -13.58 10.37 10.30
CA GLN A 50 -12.51 9.41 10.45
C GLN A 50 -12.18 9.46 11.93
N ILE A 51 -12.81 8.59 12.70
CA ILE A 51 -12.18 8.07 13.90
C ILE A 51 -10.83 7.60 13.39
N LYS A 52 -9.79 8.39 13.64
CA LYS A 52 -8.43 8.09 13.23
C LYS A 52 -8.11 6.79 13.93
N VAL A 53 -8.28 5.67 13.23
CA VAL A 53 -7.94 4.37 13.78
C VAL A 53 -6.46 4.49 14.04
N PRO A 54 -5.99 4.35 15.29
CA PRO A 54 -4.57 4.46 15.57
C PRO A 54 -3.83 3.49 14.65
N ASP A 55 -2.81 3.98 13.95
CA ASP A 55 -1.99 3.16 13.05
C ASP A 55 -1.26 2.01 13.77
N ASP A 56 -1.21 2.07 15.10
CA ASP A 56 -0.67 1.02 15.96
C ASP A 56 -1.70 -0.09 16.23
N GLU A 57 -1.24 -1.34 16.12
CA GLU A 57 -2.00 -2.54 16.49
C GLU A 57 -3.29 -2.73 15.70
N LEU A 58 -3.24 -2.51 14.39
CA LEU A 58 -4.40 -2.56 13.50
C LEU A 58 -4.35 -3.81 12.62
N MET A 59 -5.50 -4.48 12.45
CA MET A 59 -5.70 -5.59 11.52
C MET A 59 -6.69 -5.15 10.45
N ILE A 60 -6.26 -5.10 9.18
CA ILE A 60 -7.09 -4.66 8.06
C ILE A 60 -7.53 -5.88 7.24
N ILE A 61 -8.84 -6.07 7.13
CA ILE A 61 -9.43 -6.98 6.15
C ILE A 61 -9.92 -6.11 5.00
N SER A 62 -9.28 -6.19 3.83
CA SER A 62 -9.67 -5.42 2.64
C SER A 62 -10.40 -6.30 1.64
N ILE A 63 -11.49 -5.81 1.06
CA ILE A 63 -12.25 -6.51 0.03
C ILE A 63 -12.19 -5.70 -1.26
N ASP A 64 -11.70 -6.33 -2.32
CA ASP A 64 -11.59 -5.72 -3.65
C ASP A 64 -12.89 -5.86 -4.45
N LYS A 65 -13.02 -5.09 -5.54
CA LYS A 65 -14.20 -5.07 -6.44
C LYS A 65 -14.53 -6.44 -7.01
N ASP A 66 -13.50 -7.26 -7.26
CA ASP A 66 -13.67 -8.64 -7.70
C ASP A 66 -14.24 -9.59 -6.62
N GLY A 67 -14.40 -9.12 -5.37
CA GLY A 67 -14.78 -9.93 -4.21
C GLY A 67 -13.61 -10.72 -3.62
N LYS A 68 -12.37 -10.33 -3.92
CA LYS A 68 -11.16 -10.93 -3.36
C LYS A 68 -10.87 -10.30 -2.00
N VAL A 69 -10.58 -11.13 -1.01
CA VAL A 69 -10.30 -10.69 0.36
C VAL A 69 -8.79 -10.70 0.60
N TYR A 70 -8.31 -9.60 1.17
CA TYR A 70 -6.92 -9.36 1.53
C TYR A 70 -6.86 -9.13 3.03
N PHE A 71 -5.80 -9.63 3.65
CA PHE A 71 -5.58 -9.54 5.08
C PHE A 71 -4.26 -8.82 5.35
N GLY A 72 -4.29 -7.84 6.24
CA GLY A 72 -3.13 -7.07 6.65
C GLY A 72 -3.12 -6.90 8.15
N VAL A 73 -1.93 -6.84 8.74
CA VAL A 73 -1.73 -6.60 10.18
C VAL A 73 -0.61 -5.60 10.33
N ASP A 74 -0.75 -4.65 11.22
CA ASP A 74 0.29 -3.72 11.58
C ASP A 74 1.22 -4.32 12.65
N ALA A 75 2.46 -3.83 12.66
CA ALA A 75 3.62 -4.37 13.37
C ALA A 75 4.23 -5.67 12.78
N LYS A 76 5.51 -5.55 12.38
CA LYS A 76 6.38 -6.65 11.94
C LYS A 76 6.42 -7.84 12.93
N PRO A 77 6.58 -7.66 14.26
CA PRO A 77 6.63 -8.79 15.18
C PRO A 77 5.31 -9.57 15.23
N THR A 78 4.16 -8.88 15.16
CA THR A 78 2.84 -9.51 15.13
C THR A 78 2.66 -10.38 13.90
N ARG A 79 3.12 -9.91 12.72
CA ARG A 79 3.08 -10.71 11.47
C ARG A 79 3.90 -11.99 11.57
N ALA A 80 5.10 -11.90 12.14
CA ALA A 80 5.98 -13.06 12.30
C ALA A 80 5.35 -14.10 13.25
N ALA A 81 4.81 -13.64 14.39
CA ALA A 81 4.13 -14.51 15.36
C ALA A 81 2.82 -15.10 14.81
N MET A 82 2.05 -14.33 14.06
CA MET A 82 0.84 -14.79 13.38
C MET A 82 1.15 -15.90 12.37
N LEU A 83 2.20 -15.74 11.56
CA LEU A 83 2.64 -16.76 10.62
C LEU A 83 3.07 -18.04 11.35
N ASP A 84 3.78 -17.91 12.49
CA ASP A 84 4.19 -19.05 13.31
C ASP A 84 2.99 -19.78 13.93
N ASN A 85 1.98 -19.04 14.41
CA ASN A 85 0.74 -19.63 14.92
C ASN A 85 -0.03 -20.41 13.84
N ILE A 86 -0.08 -19.90 12.60
CA ILE A 86 -0.68 -20.64 11.47
C ILE A 86 0.16 -21.86 11.09
N ALA A 87 1.49 -21.71 11.07
CA ALA A 87 2.43 -22.79 10.81
C ALA A 87 2.18 -23.97 11.77
N GLN A 88 2.05 -23.69 13.06
CA GLN A 88 1.73 -24.68 14.09
C GLN A 88 0.33 -25.27 13.93
N THR A 89 -0.68 -24.44 13.66
CA THR A 89 -2.09 -24.88 13.56
C THR A 89 -2.33 -25.75 12.33
N LYS A 90 -1.67 -25.47 11.20
CA LYS A 90 -1.81 -26.19 9.94
C LYS A 90 -0.72 -27.24 9.69
N GLY A 91 0.26 -27.36 10.59
CA GLY A 91 1.38 -28.30 10.46
C GLY A 91 2.35 -27.97 9.31
N ILE A 92 2.48 -26.70 8.94
CA ILE A 92 3.34 -26.23 7.85
C ILE A 92 4.58 -25.58 8.45
N THR A 93 5.76 -25.83 7.89
CA THR A 93 7.00 -25.16 8.34
C THR A 93 7.43 -24.08 7.35
N PHE A 94 7.71 -22.88 7.86
CA PHE A 94 8.33 -21.77 7.13
C PHE A 94 9.78 -21.56 7.59
N THR A 95 10.67 -21.29 6.65
CA THR A 95 12.07 -20.92 6.90
C THR A 95 12.17 -19.50 7.44
N GLU A 96 13.26 -19.17 8.15
CA GLU A 96 13.49 -17.82 8.69
C GLU A 96 13.49 -16.74 7.59
N VAL A 97 13.99 -17.07 6.39
CA VAL A 97 13.99 -16.17 5.23
C VAL A 97 12.56 -15.87 4.77
N GLU A 98 11.69 -16.88 4.70
CA GLU A 98 10.28 -16.70 4.34
C GLU A 98 9.53 -15.89 5.40
N LYS A 99 9.80 -16.14 6.69
CA LYS A 99 9.21 -15.36 7.80
C LYS A 99 9.62 -13.89 7.72
N ALA A 100 10.90 -13.61 7.48
CA ALA A 100 11.41 -12.25 7.33
C ALA A 100 10.79 -11.53 6.13
N LYS A 101 10.65 -12.22 4.99
CA LYS A 101 9.96 -11.67 3.80
C LYS A 101 8.49 -11.38 4.08
N PHE A 102 7.79 -12.27 4.78
CA PHE A 102 6.38 -12.10 5.15
C PHE A 102 6.19 -10.94 6.13
N ALA A 103 7.08 -10.79 7.12
CA ALA A 103 7.02 -9.69 8.08
C ALA A 103 7.13 -8.30 7.41
N LEU A 104 7.78 -8.22 6.24
CA LEU A 104 7.86 -7.00 5.45
C LEU A 104 6.58 -6.69 4.64
N GLN A 105 5.69 -7.68 4.44
CA GLN A 105 4.43 -7.49 3.72
C GLN A 105 3.37 -6.89 4.64
N THR A 106 2.75 -5.78 4.24
CA THR A 106 1.70 -5.10 5.00
C THR A 106 0.33 -5.74 4.81
N SER A 107 0.08 -6.30 3.62
CA SER A 107 -1.16 -6.97 3.25
C SER A 107 -0.89 -8.14 2.30
N PHE A 108 -1.64 -9.22 2.44
CA PHE A 108 -1.56 -10.40 1.59
C PHE A 108 -2.95 -10.99 1.33
N GLY A 109 -3.15 -11.53 0.13
CA GLY A 109 -4.39 -12.15 -0.33
C GLY A 109 -4.16 -13.57 -0.84
N PHE A 110 -3.28 -14.35 -0.20
CA PHE A 110 -2.96 -15.71 -0.61
C PHE A 110 -3.54 -16.75 0.36
N PRO A 111 -4.12 -17.84 -0.14
CA PRO A 111 -4.46 -18.98 0.68
C PRO A 111 -3.19 -19.64 1.24
N ILE A 112 -3.33 -20.36 2.35
CA ILE A 112 -2.21 -20.94 3.12
C ILE A 112 -1.34 -21.85 2.23
N ASN A 113 -1.98 -22.59 1.32
CA ASN A 113 -1.30 -23.49 0.38
C ASN A 113 -0.43 -22.77 -0.65
N GLN A 114 -0.73 -21.50 -0.96
CA GLN A 114 -0.02 -20.72 -1.97
C GLN A 114 0.97 -19.72 -1.36
N LEU A 115 0.92 -19.49 -0.04
CA LEU A 115 1.86 -18.60 0.64
C LEU A 115 3.30 -19.10 0.56
N LYS A 116 3.55 -20.41 0.73
CA LYS A 116 4.90 -20.97 0.69
C LYS A 116 5.62 -20.74 -0.66
N PRO A 117 5.03 -21.12 -1.82
CA PRO A 117 5.67 -20.83 -3.11
C PRO A 117 5.76 -19.32 -3.37
N TRP A 118 4.79 -18.51 -2.91
CA TRP A 118 4.85 -17.05 -3.07
C TRP A 118 5.97 -16.40 -2.27
N LEU A 119 6.22 -16.83 -1.02
CA LEU A 119 7.32 -16.35 -0.18
C LEU A 119 8.70 -16.82 -0.66
N SER A 120 8.74 -17.93 -1.41
CA SER A 120 9.94 -18.41 -2.07
C SER A 120 10.38 -17.51 -3.24
N LEU A 121 9.46 -16.75 -3.85
CA LEU A 121 9.77 -15.86 -4.98
C LEU A 121 10.60 -14.61 -4.57
N PRO A 122 11.29 -13.97 -5.53
CA PRO A 122 11.94 -12.68 -5.32
C PRO A 122 10.91 -11.54 -5.23
N LYS A 123 11.23 -10.48 -4.46
CA LYS A 123 10.33 -9.36 -4.11
C LYS A 123 9.67 -8.69 -5.32
N GLU A 124 10.39 -8.60 -6.44
CA GLU A 124 9.90 -7.99 -7.68
C GLU A 124 8.78 -8.82 -8.32
N GLN A 125 8.91 -10.15 -8.31
CA GLN A 125 7.89 -11.05 -8.84
C GLN A 125 6.71 -11.18 -7.87
N MET A 126 6.94 -11.10 -6.56
CA MET A 126 5.87 -11.16 -5.56
C MET A 126 4.80 -10.10 -5.77
N SER A 127 5.19 -8.90 -6.21
CA SER A 127 4.26 -7.79 -6.50
C SER A 127 3.54 -7.95 -7.85
N ALA A 128 4.12 -8.72 -8.77
CA ALA A 128 3.53 -9.02 -10.08
C ALA A 128 2.54 -10.21 -10.05
N VAL A 129 2.60 -11.05 -9.01
CA VAL A 129 1.66 -12.17 -8.84
C VAL A 129 0.29 -11.63 -8.42
N LYS A 130 -0.72 -11.88 -9.27
CA LYS A 130 -2.12 -11.60 -8.93
C LYS A 130 -2.51 -12.43 -7.70
N GLN A 131 -2.86 -11.74 -6.62
CA GLN A 131 -3.28 -12.40 -5.40
C GLN A 131 -4.72 -12.91 -5.59
N PRO A 132 -5.00 -14.21 -5.43
CA PRO A 132 -6.31 -14.79 -5.70
C PRO A 132 -7.37 -14.48 -4.63
N GLY A 133 -6.98 -13.80 -3.53
CA GLY A 133 -7.79 -13.54 -2.36
C GLY A 133 -7.76 -14.72 -1.38
N VAL A 134 -7.77 -14.40 -0.08
CA VAL A 134 -8.00 -15.39 0.97
C VAL A 134 -9.42 -15.94 0.80
N LYS A 135 -9.57 -17.26 0.89
CA LYS A 135 -10.89 -17.88 0.79
C LYS A 135 -11.69 -17.55 2.05
N VAL A 136 -12.83 -16.90 1.82
CA VAL A 136 -13.87 -16.68 2.83
C VAL A 136 -15.01 -17.58 2.41
N ASP A 137 -15.26 -18.61 3.20
CA ASP A 137 -16.34 -19.55 2.93
C ASP A 137 -17.34 -19.55 4.09
N SER A 138 -18.61 -19.73 3.76
CA SER A 138 -19.71 -19.81 4.74
C SER A 138 -19.78 -21.19 5.41
N THR A 139 -18.98 -22.18 4.98
CA THR A 139 -19.07 -23.59 5.38
C THR A 139 -18.16 -23.99 6.56
N GLY A 140 -17.74 -23.04 7.41
CA GLY A 140 -17.16 -23.34 8.73
C GLY A 140 -15.64 -23.59 8.80
N THR A 141 -14.95 -23.75 7.67
CA THR A 141 -13.47 -23.74 7.58
C THR A 141 -12.98 -22.54 6.79
N SER A 142 -13.18 -21.35 7.33
CA SER A 142 -12.70 -20.12 6.72
C SER A 142 -11.24 -19.89 7.05
N GLU A 143 -10.37 -19.88 6.04
CA GLU A 143 -8.95 -19.53 6.21
C GLU A 143 -8.82 -18.12 6.81
N LEU A 144 -9.74 -17.21 6.49
CA LEU A 144 -9.80 -15.89 7.11
C LEU A 144 -9.98 -15.96 8.63
N ALA A 145 -10.83 -16.86 9.12
CA ALA A 145 -11.07 -17.04 10.55
C ALA A 145 -9.83 -17.60 11.26
N ASP A 146 -9.10 -18.52 10.62
CA ASP A 146 -7.80 -18.99 11.12
C ASP A 146 -6.80 -17.83 11.23
N TRP A 147 -6.73 -16.96 10.21
CA TRP A 147 -5.84 -15.80 10.20
C TRP A 147 -6.19 -14.78 11.27
N VAL A 148 -7.47 -14.47 11.45
CA VAL A 148 -7.95 -13.56 12.50
C VAL A 148 -7.63 -14.12 13.89
N TYR A 149 -7.85 -15.42 14.10
CA TYR A 149 -7.50 -16.08 15.35
C TYR A 149 -5.99 -16.05 15.62
N ALA A 150 -5.17 -16.39 14.63
CA ALA A 150 -3.70 -16.38 14.74
C ALA A 150 -3.16 -14.96 14.98
N ALA A 151 -3.75 -13.95 14.35
CA ALA A 151 -3.41 -12.54 14.58
C ALA A 151 -3.74 -12.13 16.02
N ARG A 152 -4.94 -12.45 16.53
CA ARG A 152 -5.33 -12.14 17.91
C ARG A 152 -4.53 -12.90 18.96
N LYS A 153 -4.13 -14.14 18.67
CA LYS A 153 -3.22 -14.91 19.54
C LYS A 153 -1.83 -14.28 19.59
N ALA A 154 -1.37 -13.68 18.49
CA ALA A 154 -0.12 -12.93 18.46
C ALA A 154 -0.23 -11.59 19.21
N ASN A 155 -1.33 -10.86 19.04
CA ASN A 155 -1.61 -9.66 19.81
C ASN A 155 -3.12 -9.50 20.12
N PRO A 156 -3.52 -9.59 21.41
CA PRO A 156 -4.93 -9.49 21.81
C PRO A 156 -5.52 -8.07 21.74
N GLN A 157 -4.68 -7.03 21.67
CA GLN A 157 -5.10 -5.63 21.56
C GLN A 157 -5.41 -5.19 20.12
N LEU A 158 -5.24 -6.09 19.14
CA LEU A 158 -5.47 -5.76 17.73
C LEU A 158 -6.88 -5.26 17.48
N ARG A 159 -6.98 -4.07 16.90
CA ARG A 159 -8.24 -3.50 16.41
C ARG A 159 -8.49 -3.97 14.99
N ILE A 160 -9.70 -4.45 14.74
CA ILE A 160 -10.07 -4.95 13.42
C ILE A 160 -10.70 -3.82 12.62
N ALA A 161 -10.15 -3.56 11.43
CA ALA A 161 -10.70 -2.66 10.44
C ALA A 161 -11.13 -3.45 9.22
N LEU A 162 -12.35 -3.23 8.76
CA LEU A 162 -12.90 -3.82 7.55
C LEU A 162 -12.95 -2.74 6.49
N LYS A 163 -12.08 -2.88 5.48
CA LYS A 163 -11.98 -1.98 4.34
C LYS A 163 -12.73 -2.58 3.15
N GLY A 164 -13.70 -1.85 2.61
CA GLY A 164 -14.47 -2.28 1.46
C GLY A 164 -14.63 -1.15 0.46
N ASP A 165 -14.41 -1.46 -0.82
CA ASP A 165 -14.79 -0.56 -1.91
C ASP A 165 -16.31 -0.68 -2.18
N ASN A 166 -16.96 0.40 -2.58
CA ASN A 166 -18.42 0.48 -2.83
C ASN A 166 -18.89 -0.54 -3.90
N VAL A 167 -17.98 -0.97 -4.78
CA VAL A 167 -18.27 -1.94 -5.85
C VAL A 167 -18.06 -3.41 -5.41
N ALA A 168 -17.53 -3.65 -4.21
CA ALA A 168 -17.33 -5.01 -3.72
C ALA A 168 -18.68 -5.73 -3.51
N LYS A 169 -18.76 -6.99 -3.96
CA LYS A 169 -19.99 -7.79 -3.85
C LYS A 169 -20.42 -7.93 -2.39
N PHE A 170 -21.55 -7.30 -2.04
CA PHE A 170 -22.21 -7.39 -0.74
C PHE A 170 -22.29 -8.82 -0.12
N PRO A 171 -22.49 -9.93 -0.88
CA PRO A 171 -22.44 -11.28 -0.29
C PRO A 171 -21.10 -11.62 0.37
N VAL A 172 -19.96 -11.28 -0.25
CA VAL A 172 -18.63 -11.57 0.33
C VAL A 172 -18.43 -10.78 1.63
N PHE A 173 -18.94 -9.56 1.67
CA PHE A 173 -18.90 -8.73 2.88
C PHE A 173 -19.72 -9.37 4.02
N LYS A 174 -20.90 -9.92 3.71
CA LYS A 174 -21.70 -10.68 4.68
C LYS A 174 -20.97 -11.92 5.18
N ASP A 175 -20.32 -12.67 4.29
CA ASP A 175 -19.55 -13.86 4.70
C ASP A 175 -18.37 -13.49 5.61
N VAL A 176 -17.69 -12.37 5.33
CA VAL A 176 -16.63 -11.85 6.22
C VAL A 176 -17.21 -11.45 7.58
N LEU A 177 -18.32 -10.72 7.61
CA LEU A 177 -18.97 -10.33 8.86
C LEU A 177 -19.45 -11.54 9.66
N ALA A 178 -20.05 -12.54 9.01
CA ALA A 178 -20.49 -13.78 9.65
C ALA A 178 -19.31 -14.55 10.27
N ASN A 179 -18.18 -14.59 9.57
CA ASN A 179 -16.94 -15.19 10.10
C ASN A 179 -16.34 -14.41 11.28
N LEU A 180 -16.44 -13.08 11.30
CA LEU A 180 -16.01 -12.29 12.45
C LEU A 180 -16.96 -12.49 13.64
N GLN A 181 -18.27 -12.50 13.39
CA GLN A 181 -19.29 -12.72 14.43
C GLN A 181 -19.19 -14.11 15.06
N SER A 182 -18.92 -15.15 14.26
CA SER A 182 -18.74 -16.52 14.79
C SER A 182 -17.55 -16.63 15.76
N GLN A 183 -16.55 -15.75 15.63
CA GLN A 183 -15.41 -15.63 16.56
C GLN A 183 -15.66 -14.64 17.71
N ASN A 184 -16.90 -14.22 17.95
CA ASN A 184 -17.30 -13.22 18.95
C ASN A 184 -16.62 -11.85 18.76
N ILE A 185 -16.33 -11.48 17.51
CA ILE A 185 -15.73 -10.18 17.19
C ILE A 185 -16.85 -9.19 16.88
N ASN A 186 -17.23 -8.41 17.90
CA ASN A 186 -18.29 -7.42 17.81
C ASN A 186 -17.79 -5.97 17.69
N LYS A 187 -16.47 -5.77 17.80
CA LYS A 187 -15.84 -4.44 17.71
C LYS A 187 -14.92 -4.41 16.49
N PHE A 188 -15.37 -3.73 15.44
CA PHE A 188 -14.58 -3.47 14.24
C PHE A 188 -14.86 -2.05 13.73
N SER A 189 -13.86 -1.47 13.08
CA SER A 189 -14.00 -0.18 12.38
C SER A 189 -14.29 -0.45 10.92
N LEU A 190 -15.24 0.27 10.34
CA LEU A 190 -15.49 0.20 8.90
C LEU A 190 -14.71 1.32 8.20
N ILE A 191 -13.96 0.98 7.16
CA ILE A 191 -13.27 1.96 6.31
C ILE A 191 -13.83 1.80 4.90
N THR A 192 -14.75 2.68 4.51
CA THR A 192 -15.27 2.74 3.15
C THR A 192 -14.38 3.63 2.29
N GLY A 193 -14.12 3.23 1.05
CA GLY A 193 -13.57 4.13 0.04
C GLY A 193 -14.59 5.24 -0.28
N SER A 194 -14.10 6.41 -0.68
CA SER A 194 -14.88 7.63 -0.92
C SER A 194 -16.20 7.35 -1.65
N GLU A 195 -17.27 7.87 -1.05
CA GLU A 195 -18.65 7.74 -1.47
C GLU A 195 -18.88 8.55 -2.76
N ASP A 196 -19.17 7.87 -3.88
CA ASP A 196 -20.20 8.39 -4.77
C ASP A 196 -21.51 7.85 -4.19
N ALA A 197 -22.37 8.78 -3.75
CA ALA A 197 -23.65 8.45 -3.13
C ALA A 197 -24.42 7.45 -4.00
N PRO A 198 -25.06 6.42 -3.41
CA PRO A 198 -25.88 5.50 -4.19
C PRO A 198 -26.95 6.29 -4.94
N ALA A 199 -26.92 6.20 -6.27
CA ALA A 199 -27.92 6.80 -7.14
C ALA A 199 -29.28 6.16 -6.86
N GLY A 200 -30.06 6.77 -5.94
CA GLY A 200 -31.32 6.18 -5.50
C GLY A 200 -32.04 6.88 -4.34
N PHE A 201 -31.41 7.81 -3.60
CA PHE A 201 -32.16 8.68 -2.70
C PHE A 201 -32.73 9.86 -3.48
N LYS A 202 -33.96 9.70 -3.98
CA LYS A 202 -34.88 10.81 -4.19
C LYS A 202 -35.85 10.79 -3.02
N ASP A 203 -35.95 11.93 -2.33
CA ASP A 203 -36.99 12.26 -1.36
C ASP A 203 -38.41 11.91 -1.85
#